data_AF-A0A962FW82-F1
#
_entry.id   AF-A0A962FW82-F1
#
_cell.length_a   1.000
_cell.length_b   1.000
_cell.length_c   1.000
_cell.angle_alpha   90.00
_cell.angle_beta   90.00
_cell.angle_gamma   90.00
#
_symmetry.space_group_name_H-M   'P 1'
#
loop_
_entity.id
_entity.type
_entity.pdbx_description
1 polymer ?
#
loop_
_entity_poly.entity_id
_entity_poly.type
_entity_poly.pdbx_seq_one_letter_code
_entity_poly.pdbx_strand_id
1 'polypeptide(L)'
;MTISYRVALPMALLLLLVSIALPQFVALSDTVRGILVGLSFGALFGLLLRGRLPAPCDEAPAEVRRRYQREMLVSMTLYMFLIIVSFWCIRHFELPTAGRALLALLPVIGIAMWARAQMRYLAGCDELQQKIELQAIAMASALLVFGSFPLGLLAAANVFSISGKIVLIWILPVFIIVYGLCKVWASRRYG
;
A
#
# COMPACT_ATOMS: atom_id res chain seq x y z
N MET A 1 5.42 -22.93 8.28
CA MET A 1 4.09 -23.49 7.98
C MET A 1 3.66 -23.03 6.59
N THR A 2 3.91 -23.84 5.57
CA THR A 2 3.55 -23.54 4.17
C THR A 2 2.17 -24.13 3.87
N ILE A 3 1.12 -23.34 4.09
CA ILE A 3 -0.21 -23.67 3.56
C ILE A 3 -0.10 -23.70 2.03
N SER A 4 -0.45 -24.84 1.43
CA SER A 4 -0.37 -25.05 -0.02
C SER A 4 -1.30 -24.06 -0.74
N TYR A 5 -0.77 -23.36 -1.74
CA TYR A 5 -1.47 -22.35 -2.53
C TYR A 5 -2.81 -22.84 -3.10
N ARG A 6 -2.86 -24.14 -3.46
CA ARG A 6 -4.05 -24.84 -3.96
C ARG A 6 -5.21 -24.90 -2.96
N VAL A 7 -4.92 -24.81 -1.66
CA VAL A 7 -5.92 -24.83 -0.57
C VAL A 7 -6.27 -23.41 -0.10
N ALA A 8 -5.30 -22.50 -0.11
CA ALA A 8 -5.51 -21.13 0.35
C ALA A 8 -6.42 -20.31 -0.59
N LEU A 9 -6.32 -20.53 -1.91
CA LEU A 9 -7.13 -19.82 -2.90
C LEU A 9 -8.64 -20.10 -2.82
N PRO A 10 -9.12 -21.38 -2.80
CA PRO A 10 -10.54 -21.67 -2.64
C PRO A 10 -11.06 -21.23 -1.25
N MET A 11 -10.22 -21.28 -0.22
CA MET A 11 -10.58 -20.81 1.12
C MET A 11 -10.78 -19.28 1.17
N ALA A 12 -9.95 -18.50 0.49
CA ALA A 12 -10.13 -17.06 0.38
C ALA A 12 -11.35 -16.68 -0.49
N LEU A 13 -11.64 -17.44 -1.55
CA LEU A 13 -12.88 -17.32 -2.33
C LEU A 13 -14.12 -17.60 -1.48
N LEU A 14 -14.08 -18.66 -0.67
CA LEU A 14 -15.14 -18.99 0.28
C LEU A 14 -15.32 -17.89 1.33
N LEU A 15 -14.24 -17.36 1.90
CA LEU A 15 -14.31 -16.25 2.86
C LEU A 15 -14.89 -14.97 2.23
N LEU A 16 -14.55 -14.69 0.97
CA LEU A 16 -15.12 -13.56 0.22
C LEU A 16 -16.62 -13.78 -0.05
N LEU A 17 -17.02 -14.97 -0.52
CA LEU A 17 -18.42 -15.32 -0.73
C LEU A 17 -19.24 -15.27 0.57
N VAL A 18 -18.70 -15.80 1.66
CA VAL A 18 -19.32 -15.74 2.99
C VAL A 18 -19.45 -14.30 3.46
N SER A 19 -18.43 -13.44 3.26
CA SER A 19 -18.51 -12.02 3.64
C SER A 19 -19.53 -11.22 2.83
N ILE A 20 -19.86 -11.65 1.60
CA ILE A 20 -20.88 -11.06 0.74
C ILE A 20 -22.29 -11.61 1.07
N ALA A 21 -22.39 -12.88 1.46
CA ALA A 21 -23.64 -13.57 1.76
C ALA A 21 -24.14 -13.37 3.21
N LEU A 22 -23.24 -13.29 4.20
CA LEU A 22 -23.60 -13.06 5.62
C LEU A 22 -24.56 -11.86 5.84
N PRO A 23 -24.35 -10.70 5.18
CA PRO A 23 -25.22 -9.53 5.30
C PRO A 23 -26.65 -9.73 4.77
N GLN A 24 -26.91 -10.78 3.97
CA GLN A 24 -28.26 -11.12 3.52
C GLN A 24 -29.09 -11.82 4.61
N PHE A 25 -28.41 -12.39 5.62
CA PHE A 25 -29.03 -13.15 6.71
C PHE A 25 -28.90 -12.46 8.08
N VAL A 26 -27.95 -11.53 8.22
CA VAL A 26 -27.68 -10.81 9.48
C VAL A 26 -27.54 -9.31 9.19
N ALA A 27 -28.29 -8.49 9.93
CA ALA A 27 -28.18 -7.03 9.88
C ALA A 27 -26.84 -6.57 10.48
N LEU A 28 -25.81 -6.50 9.64
CA LEU A 28 -24.51 -5.94 9.99
C LEU A 28 -24.51 -4.43 9.72
N SER A 29 -23.84 -3.65 10.57
CA SER A 29 -23.59 -2.23 10.29
C SER A 29 -22.74 -2.06 9.02
N ASP A 30 -22.98 -0.99 8.25
CA ASP A 30 -22.28 -0.73 6.99
C ASP A 30 -20.76 -0.67 7.14
N THR A 31 -20.28 -0.20 8.29
CA THR A 31 -18.84 -0.15 8.61
C THR A 31 -18.24 -1.55 8.76
N VAL A 32 -18.90 -2.45 9.49
CA VAL A 32 -18.43 -3.83 9.69
C VAL A 32 -18.45 -4.60 8.36
N ARG A 33 -19.49 -4.38 7.55
CA ARG A 33 -19.59 -4.94 6.20
C ARG A 33 -18.43 -4.47 5.31
N GLY A 34 -18.12 -3.18 5.32
CA GLY A 34 -17.00 -2.61 4.56
C GLY A 34 -15.64 -3.21 4.95
N ILE A 35 -15.39 -3.37 6.25
CA ILE A 35 -14.14 -3.97 6.76
C ILE A 35 -14.02 -5.45 6.33
N LEU A 36 -15.08 -6.24 6.48
CA LEU A 36 -15.07 -7.66 6.11
C LEU A 36 -14.84 -7.87 4.62
N VAL A 37 -15.55 -7.12 3.77
CA VAL A 37 -15.38 -7.18 2.32
C VAL A 37 -13.97 -6.73 1.92
N GLY A 38 -13.45 -5.66 2.53
CA GLY A 38 -12.10 -5.17 2.27
C GLY A 38 -11.00 -6.17 2.63
N LEU A 39 -11.09 -6.81 3.81
CA LEU A 39 -10.14 -7.84 4.25
C LEU A 39 -10.19 -9.09 3.36
N SER A 40 -11.39 -9.55 3.01
CA SER A 40 -11.58 -10.70 2.12
C SER A 40 -11.04 -10.41 0.72
N PHE A 41 -11.33 -9.24 0.17
CA PHE A 41 -10.84 -8.84 -1.15
C PHE A 41 -9.32 -8.68 -1.16
N GLY A 42 -8.75 -8.03 -0.13
CA GLY A 42 -7.30 -7.90 0.03
C GLY A 42 -6.59 -9.25 0.16
N ALA A 43 -7.16 -10.19 0.93
CA ALA A 43 -6.62 -11.55 1.07
C ALA A 43 -6.69 -12.34 -0.24
N LEU A 44 -7.84 -12.29 -0.94
CA LEU A 44 -8.02 -12.93 -2.23
C LEU A 44 -7.06 -12.36 -3.28
N PHE A 45 -6.97 -11.03 -3.36
CA PHE A 45 -6.07 -10.35 -4.27
C PHE A 45 -4.60 -10.68 -3.98
N GLY A 46 -4.20 -10.69 -2.70
CA GLY A 46 -2.87 -11.10 -2.29
C GLY A 46 -2.54 -12.54 -2.66
N LEU A 47 -3.51 -13.45 -2.56
CA LEU A 47 -3.37 -14.84 -3.01
C LEU A 47 -3.27 -14.91 -4.54
N LEU A 48 -4.17 -14.28 -5.29
CA LEU A 48 -4.11 -14.27 -6.75
C LEU A 48 -2.78 -13.71 -7.27
N LEU A 49 -2.27 -12.66 -6.63
CA LEU A 49 -0.95 -12.13 -6.91
C LEU A 49 0.14 -13.16 -6.58
N ARG A 50 0.08 -13.86 -5.46
CA ARG A 50 1.08 -14.88 -5.09
C ARG A 50 1.27 -15.97 -6.14
N GLY A 51 0.23 -16.34 -6.91
CA GLY A 51 0.37 -17.28 -8.02
C GLY A 51 0.90 -16.69 -9.33
N ARG A 52 0.91 -15.35 -9.45
CA ARG A 52 1.39 -14.60 -10.63
C ARG A 52 2.74 -13.93 -10.40
N LEU A 53 3.10 -13.71 -9.15
CA LEU A 53 4.39 -13.15 -8.75
C LEU A 53 5.46 -14.22 -8.96
N PRO A 54 6.64 -13.86 -9.51
CA PRO A 54 7.76 -14.77 -9.54
C PRO A 54 8.04 -15.28 -8.13
N ALA A 55 8.59 -16.49 -8.01
CA ALA A 55 9.14 -16.95 -6.74
C ALA A 55 9.98 -15.80 -6.18
N PRO A 56 9.86 -15.45 -4.88
CA PRO A 56 10.64 -14.37 -4.34
C PRO A 56 12.10 -14.69 -4.66
N CYS A 57 12.71 -13.93 -5.58
CA CYS A 57 14.16 -13.79 -5.69
C CYS A 57 14.64 -13.01 -4.45
N ASP A 58 14.15 -13.38 -3.27
CA ASP A 58 14.55 -12.84 -1.99
C ASP A 58 15.79 -13.63 -1.57
N GLU A 59 16.90 -13.35 -2.26
CA GLU A 59 18.25 -13.68 -1.80
C GLU A 59 18.68 -12.76 -0.65
N ALA A 60 17.88 -11.74 -0.32
CA ALA A 60 18.05 -10.95 0.90
C ALA A 60 18.12 -11.88 2.13
N PRO A 61 19.18 -11.76 2.96
CA PRO A 61 19.37 -12.60 4.13
C PRO A 61 18.10 -12.63 5.00
N ALA A 62 17.73 -13.81 5.50
CA ALA A 62 16.48 -13.99 6.23
C ALA A 62 16.33 -13.03 7.43
N GLU A 63 17.45 -12.65 8.04
CA GLU A 63 17.51 -11.66 9.12
C GLU A 63 17.14 -10.25 8.66
N VAL A 64 17.68 -9.79 7.54
CA VAL A 64 17.37 -8.48 6.93
C VAL A 64 15.88 -8.42 6.58
N ARG A 65 15.33 -9.49 6.00
CA ARG A 65 13.91 -9.60 5.68
C ARG A 65 13.02 -9.56 6.93
N ARG A 66 13.33 -10.36 7.97
CA ARG A 66 12.56 -10.37 9.23
C ARG A 66 12.58 -9.02 9.93
N ARG A 67 13.75 -8.37 9.95
CA ARG A 67 13.90 -7.02 10.50
C ARG A 67 13.05 -6.02 9.74
N TYR A 68 13.14 -6.02 8.40
CA TYR A 68 12.32 -5.15 7.56
C TYR A 68 10.82 -5.38 7.78
N GLN A 69 10.37 -6.64 7.82
CA GLN A 69 8.97 -6.97 8.10
C GLN A 69 8.51 -6.43 9.46
N ARG A 70 9.34 -6.55 10.50
CA ARG A 70 9.02 -6.00 11.83
C ARG A 70 8.97 -4.47 11.81
N GLU A 71 9.96 -3.81 11.22
CA GLU A 71 10.01 -2.34 11.12
C GLU A 71 8.84 -1.80 10.27
N MET A 72 8.49 -2.49 9.18
CA MET A 72 7.33 -2.20 8.35
C MET A 72 6.02 -2.36 9.14
N LEU A 73 5.82 -3.48 9.85
CA LEU A 73 4.63 -3.70 10.66
C LEU A 73 4.48 -2.62 11.74
N VAL A 74 5.55 -2.31 12.47
CA VAL A 74 5.55 -1.23 13.48
C VAL A 74 5.19 0.11 12.84
N SER A 75 5.77 0.44 11.69
CA SER A 75 5.50 1.70 10.98
C SER A 75 4.05 1.80 10.50
N MET A 76 3.50 0.70 9.97
CA MET A 76 2.10 0.65 9.51
C MET A 76 1.10 0.70 10.65
N THR A 77 1.37 0.01 11.77
CA THR A 77 0.55 0.09 12.98
C THR A 77 0.54 1.51 13.53
N LEU A 78 1.70 2.15 13.61
CA LEU A 78 1.81 3.55 14.04
C LEU A 78 1.05 4.48 13.08
N TYR A 79 1.27 4.35 11.76
CA TYR A 79 0.56 5.13 10.75
C TYR A 79 -0.96 5.04 10.92
N MET A 80 -1.50 3.82 11.05
CA MET A 80 -2.94 3.60 11.22
C MET A 80 -3.45 4.24 12.51
N PHE A 81 -2.73 4.05 13.61
CA PHE A 81 -3.07 4.66 14.90
C PHE A 81 -3.09 6.18 14.82
N LEU A 82 -2.07 6.79 14.21
CA LEU A 82 -1.98 8.24 14.06
C LEU A 82 -3.07 8.82 13.15
N ILE A 83 -3.49 8.09 12.11
CA ILE A 83 -4.66 8.47 11.31
C ILE A 83 -5.91 8.51 12.18
N ILE A 84 -6.20 7.44 12.92
CA ILE A 84 -7.41 7.35 13.75
C ILE A 84 -7.43 8.48 14.77
N VAL A 85 -6.32 8.69 15.49
CA VAL A 85 -6.18 9.78 16.47
C VAL A 85 -6.32 11.15 15.81
N SER A 86 -5.66 11.37 14.67
CA SER A 86 -5.74 12.63 13.93
C SER A 86 -7.17 12.99 13.53
N PHE A 87 -7.87 12.07 12.85
CA PHE A 87 -9.25 12.28 12.42
C PHE A 87 -10.20 12.43 13.60
N TRP A 88 -10.02 11.64 14.66
CA TRP A 88 -10.82 11.75 15.87
C TRP A 88 -10.65 13.12 16.53
N CYS A 89 -9.41 13.60 16.72
CA CYS A 89 -9.15 14.91 17.31
C CYS A 89 -9.69 16.06 16.44
N ILE A 90 -9.46 16.03 15.13
CA ILE A 90 -9.93 17.07 14.20
C ILE A 90 -11.47 17.16 14.20
N ARG A 91 -12.17 16.04 14.42
CA ARG A 91 -13.64 16.00 14.42
C ARG A 91 -14.27 16.40 15.76
N HIS A 92 -13.60 16.16 16.89
CA HIS A 92 -14.19 16.37 18.21
C HIS A 92 -13.73 17.66 18.92
N PHE A 93 -12.61 18.26 18.49
CA PHE A 93 -12.09 19.48 19.09
C PHE A 93 -12.11 20.67 18.13
N GLU A 94 -12.52 21.83 18.63
CA GLU A 94 -12.39 23.10 17.93
C GLU A 94 -10.92 23.54 17.97
N LEU A 95 -10.21 23.30 16.88
CA LEU A 95 -8.79 23.58 16.75
C LEU A 95 -8.57 24.80 15.83
N PRO A 96 -7.63 25.70 16.16
CA PRO A 96 -7.17 26.71 15.22
C PRO A 96 -6.53 26.03 14.00
N THR A 97 -6.42 26.75 12.89
CA THR A 97 -5.93 26.22 11.60
C THR A 97 -4.58 25.51 11.73
N ALA A 98 -3.66 26.08 12.52
CA ALA A 98 -2.35 25.48 12.78
C ALA A 98 -2.46 24.11 13.49
N GLY A 99 -3.34 23.98 14.48
CA GLY A 99 -3.57 22.72 15.20
C GLY A 99 -4.13 21.63 14.29
N ARG A 100 -5.06 21.99 13.41
CA ARG A 100 -5.59 21.06 12.38
C ARG A 100 -4.52 20.63 11.39
N ALA A 101 -3.65 21.55 10.96
CA ALA A 101 -2.55 21.23 10.06
C ALA A 101 -1.54 20.25 10.68
N LEU A 102 -1.13 20.50 11.94
CA LEU A 102 -0.22 19.60 12.66
C LEU A 102 -0.80 18.20 12.83
N LEU A 103 -2.08 18.10 13.21
CA LEU A 103 -2.75 16.81 13.34
C LEU A 103 -2.90 16.12 11.99
N ALA A 104 -3.23 16.84 10.92
CA ALA A 104 -3.34 16.26 9.58
C ALA A 104 -2.01 15.70 9.05
N LEU A 105 -0.87 16.27 9.48
CA LEU A 105 0.47 15.82 9.11
C LEU A 105 1.01 14.71 10.03
N LEU A 106 0.35 14.41 11.15
CA LEU A 106 0.79 13.40 12.11
C LEU A 106 1.10 12.02 11.47
N PRO A 107 0.30 11.49 10.52
CA PRO A 107 0.57 10.19 9.89
C PRO A 107 1.89 10.14 9.10
N VAL A 108 2.47 11.29 8.73
CA VAL A 108 3.75 11.36 8.02
C VAL A 108 4.87 10.70 8.83
N ILE A 109 4.76 10.69 10.17
CA ILE A 109 5.74 10.01 11.05
C ILE A 109 5.82 8.51 10.72
N GLY A 110 4.67 7.84 10.56
CA GLY A 110 4.62 6.41 10.20
C GLY A 110 5.20 6.14 8.81
N ILE A 111 4.93 7.04 7.85
CA ILE A 111 5.49 6.95 6.49
C ILE A 111 7.01 7.15 6.53
N ALA A 112 7.52 8.12 7.28
CA ALA A 112 8.95 8.37 7.42
C ALA A 112 9.69 7.21 8.08
N MET A 113 9.08 6.57 9.09
CA MET A 113 9.60 5.34 9.70
C MET A 113 9.68 4.19 8.69
N TRP A 114 8.63 4.01 7.88
CA TRP A 114 8.63 3.01 6.82
C TRP A 114 9.71 3.30 5.76
N ALA A 115 9.82 4.55 5.30
CA ALA A 115 10.85 4.94 4.33
C ALA A 115 12.27 4.69 4.88
N ARG A 116 12.51 4.95 6.17
CA ARG A 116 13.77 4.62 6.83
C ARG A 116 14.02 3.12 6.87
N ALA A 117 13.01 2.31 7.18
CA ALA A 117 13.11 0.85 7.15
C ALA A 117 13.42 0.34 5.74
N GLN A 118 12.81 0.93 4.72
CA GLN A 118 13.04 0.62 3.31
C GLN A 118 14.49 0.93 2.89
N MET A 119 15.04 2.09 3.28
CA MET A 119 16.45 2.43 2.99
C MET A 119 17.42 1.44 3.64
N ARG A 120 17.15 1.01 4.88
CA ARG A 120 17.97 0.01 5.58
C ARG A 120 17.85 -1.37 4.95
N TYR A 121 16.67 -1.72 4.45
CA TYR A 121 16.45 -2.94 3.70
C TYR A 121 17.26 -2.94 2.40
N LEU A 122 17.18 -1.88 1.59
CA LEU A 122 17.96 -1.73 0.35
C LEU A 122 19.47 -1.86 0.59
N ALA A 123 19.98 -1.26 1.68
CA ALA A 123 21.40 -1.33 2.03
C ALA A 123 21.85 -2.71 2.57
N GLY A 124 20.91 -3.56 2.99
CA GLY A 124 21.18 -4.92 3.46
C GLY A 124 20.88 -6.01 2.43
N CYS A 125 20.41 -5.63 1.25
CA CYS A 125 20.18 -6.54 0.13
C CYS A 125 21.50 -6.83 -0.61
N ASP A 126 21.54 -7.97 -1.31
CA ASP A 126 22.56 -8.21 -2.34
C ASP A 126 22.42 -7.23 -3.52
N GLU A 127 23.45 -7.21 -4.38
CA GLU A 127 23.51 -6.29 -5.53
C GLU A 127 22.35 -6.48 -6.52
N LEU A 128 21.91 -7.72 -6.73
CA LEU A 128 20.84 -8.04 -7.67
C LEU A 128 19.49 -7.51 -7.18
N GLN A 129 19.15 -7.80 -5.93
CA GLN A 129 17.93 -7.32 -5.29
C GLN A 129 17.94 -5.80 -5.14
N GLN A 130 19.09 -5.21 -4.79
CA GLN A 130 19.23 -3.75 -4.75
C GLN A 130 18.98 -3.13 -6.14
N LYS A 131 19.48 -3.73 -7.22
CA LYS A 131 19.24 -3.29 -8.60
C LYS A 131 17.76 -3.39 -8.99
N ILE A 132 17.08 -4.50 -8.64
CA ILE A 132 15.65 -4.67 -8.89
C ILE A 132 14.85 -3.57 -8.18
N GLU A 133 15.14 -3.32 -6.90
CA GLU A 133 14.45 -2.30 -6.10
C GLU A 133 14.66 -0.88 -6.65
N LEU A 134 15.92 -0.50 -6.92
CA LEU A 134 16.25 0.82 -7.43
C LEU A 134 15.66 1.06 -8.83
N GLN A 135 15.68 0.05 -9.70
CA GLN A 135 15.07 0.15 -11.02
C GLN A 135 13.55 0.27 -10.96
N ALA A 136 12.91 -0.47 -10.04
CA ALA A 136 11.48 -0.35 -9.80
C ALA A 136 11.09 1.05 -9.31
N ILE A 137 11.84 1.59 -8.33
CA ILE A 137 11.63 2.94 -7.80
C ILE A 137 11.85 4.00 -8.89
N ALA A 138 12.93 3.88 -9.66
CA ALA A 138 13.24 4.82 -10.74
C ALA A 138 12.16 4.83 -11.82
N MET A 139 11.73 3.65 -12.27
CA MET A 139 10.67 3.52 -13.28
C MET A 139 9.33 4.04 -12.76
N ALA A 140 8.95 3.71 -11.53
CA ALA A 140 7.70 4.18 -10.94
C ALA A 140 7.68 5.70 -10.75
N SER A 141 8.79 6.27 -10.30
CA SER A 141 8.96 7.72 -10.18
C SER A 141 8.86 8.40 -11.54
N ALA A 142 9.53 7.86 -12.57
CA ALA A 142 9.46 8.37 -13.93
C ALA A 142 8.03 8.30 -14.49
N LEU A 143 7.35 7.16 -14.37
CA LEU A 143 5.96 7.01 -14.81
C LEU A 143 5.02 7.97 -14.10
N LEU A 144 5.21 8.20 -12.81
CA LEU A 144 4.37 9.12 -12.06
C LEU A 144 4.60 10.57 -12.47
N VAL A 145 5.86 10.99 -12.66
CA VAL A 145 6.21 12.36 -13.09
C VAL A 145 5.82 12.62 -14.54
N PHE A 146 6.22 11.74 -15.47
CA PHE A 146 5.89 11.88 -16.89
C PHE A 146 4.43 11.59 -17.19
N GLY A 147 3.72 10.86 -16.32
CA GLY A 147 2.27 10.67 -16.42
C GLY A 147 1.49 11.86 -15.85
N SER A 148 1.91 12.42 -14.71
CA SER A 148 1.19 13.54 -14.08
C SER A 148 1.34 14.84 -14.86
N PHE A 149 2.49 15.08 -15.50
CA PHE A 149 2.73 16.29 -16.29
C PHE A 149 1.72 16.52 -17.43
N PRO A 150 1.53 15.59 -18.39
CA PRO A 150 0.54 15.77 -19.46
C PRO A 150 -0.89 15.79 -18.92
N LEU A 151 -1.21 15.04 -17.86
CA LEU A 151 -2.51 15.13 -17.18
C LEU A 151 -2.74 16.54 -16.60
N GLY A 152 -1.70 17.15 -16.03
CA GLY A 152 -1.72 18.54 -15.56
C GLY A 152 -1.94 19.54 -16.70
N LEU A 153 -1.31 19.34 -17.86
CA LEU A 153 -1.53 20.18 -19.05
C LEU A 153 -2.96 20.07 -19.57
N LEU A 154 -3.53 18.87 -19.63
CA LEU A 154 -4.93 18.65 -20.02
C LEU A 154 -5.91 19.31 -19.05
N ALA A 155 -5.63 19.23 -17.74
CA ALA A 155 -6.42 19.92 -16.73
C ALA A 155 -6.32 21.45 -16.88
N ALA A 156 -5.12 21.99 -17.17
CA ALA A 156 -4.92 23.42 -17.43
C ALA A 156 -5.64 23.91 -18.69
N ALA A 157 -5.78 23.04 -19.70
CA ALA A 157 -6.55 23.30 -20.91
C ALA A 157 -8.08 23.11 -20.73
N ASN A 158 -8.56 22.88 -19.51
CA ASN A 158 -9.96 22.61 -19.17
C ASN A 158 -10.57 21.38 -19.89
N VAL A 159 -9.74 20.40 -20.29
CA VAL A 159 -10.24 19.15 -20.90
C VAL A 159 -11.01 18.32 -19.87
N PHE A 160 -10.58 18.35 -18.61
CA PHE A 160 -11.28 17.79 -17.47
C PHE A 160 -10.93 18.55 -16.19
N SER A 161 -11.74 18.40 -15.14
CA SER A 161 -11.46 18.97 -13.81
C SER A 161 -11.43 17.86 -12.76
N ILE A 162 -10.36 17.85 -11.95
CA ILE A 162 -10.20 16.93 -10.81
C ILE A 162 -9.79 17.78 -9.61
N SER A 163 -10.37 17.50 -8.44
CA SER A 163 -10.01 18.19 -7.21
C SER A 163 -8.53 17.95 -6.86
N GLY A 164 -7.75 19.02 -6.67
CA GLY A 164 -6.35 18.93 -6.25
C GLY A 164 -6.18 18.13 -4.95
N LYS A 165 -7.17 18.16 -4.04
CA LYS A 165 -7.16 17.33 -2.82
C LYS A 165 -7.16 15.84 -3.13
N ILE A 166 -7.99 15.41 -4.08
CA ILE A 166 -8.05 14.02 -4.53
C ILE A 166 -6.70 13.63 -5.14
N VAL A 167 -6.15 14.45 -6.03
CA VAL A 167 -4.84 14.18 -6.64
C VAL A 167 -3.76 13.98 -5.57
N LEU A 168 -3.64 14.91 -4.61
CA LEU A 168 -2.61 14.87 -3.57
C LEU A 168 -2.71 13.61 -2.68
N ILE A 169 -3.92 13.19 -2.32
CA ILE A 169 -4.14 11.97 -1.52
C ILE A 169 -3.76 10.72 -2.32
N TRP A 170 -4.04 10.69 -3.63
CA TRP A 170 -3.85 9.51 -4.48
C TRP A 170 -2.44 9.37 -5.06
N ILE A 171 -1.58 10.38 -4.98
CA ILE A 171 -0.17 10.30 -5.43
C ILE A 171 0.54 9.09 -4.81
N LEU A 172 0.48 8.95 -3.49
CA LEU A 172 1.18 7.86 -2.79
C LEU A 172 0.60 6.46 -3.13
N PRO A 173 -0.73 6.24 -3.08
CA PRO A 173 -1.33 4.98 -3.55
C PRO A 173 -0.95 4.60 -4.99
N VAL A 174 -1.02 5.56 -5.93
CA VAL A 174 -0.63 5.33 -7.32
C VAL A 174 0.85 4.97 -7.41
N PHE A 175 1.72 5.69 -6.70
CA PHE A 175 3.15 5.36 -6.64
C PHE A 175 3.38 3.93 -6.16
N ILE A 176 2.74 3.49 -5.06
CA ILE A 176 2.90 2.14 -4.51
C ILE A 176 2.45 1.07 -5.52
N ILE A 177 1.32 1.30 -6.21
CA ILE A 177 0.80 0.38 -7.24
C ILE A 177 1.79 0.28 -8.39
N VAL A 178 2.23 1.41 -8.94
CA VAL A 178 3.16 1.44 -10.08
C VAL A 178 4.51 0.85 -9.69
N TYR A 179 5.05 1.18 -8.52
CA TYR A 179 6.26 0.58 -7.96
C TYR A 179 6.14 -0.94 -7.85
N GLY A 180 5.02 -1.45 -7.32
CA GLY A 180 4.77 -2.88 -7.26
C GLY A 180 4.80 -3.55 -8.64
N LEU A 181 4.14 -2.94 -9.64
CA LEU A 181 4.15 -3.45 -11.02
C LEU A 181 5.57 -3.41 -11.63
N CYS A 182 6.29 -2.31 -11.46
CA CYS A 182 7.66 -2.16 -11.95
C CYS A 182 8.61 -3.16 -11.29
N LYS A 183 8.44 -3.44 -9.99
CA LYS A 183 9.22 -4.45 -9.26
C LYS A 183 8.98 -5.85 -9.80
N VAL A 184 7.72 -6.22 -10.05
CA VAL A 184 7.39 -7.52 -10.66
C VAL A 184 8.02 -7.65 -12.04
N TRP A 185 7.89 -6.63 -12.88
CA TRP A 185 8.53 -6.61 -14.19
C TRP A 185 10.06 -6.75 -14.10
N ALA A 186 10.71 -5.98 -13.22
CA ALA A 186 12.15 -6.02 -13.02
C ALA A 186 12.62 -7.39 -12.52
N SER A 187 11.93 -7.99 -11.55
CA SER A 187 12.25 -9.32 -11.04
C SER A 187 12.18 -10.42 -12.12
N ARG A 188 11.21 -10.34 -13.05
CA ARG A 188 11.10 -11.29 -14.18
C ARG A 188 12.14 -11.08 -15.28
N ARG A 189 12.79 -9.92 -15.31
CA ARG A 189 13.85 -9.62 -16.28
C ARG A 189 15.20 -10.17 -15.82
N TYR A 190 15.41 -10.26 -14.52
CA TYR A 190 16.69 -10.67 -13.93
C TYR A 190 16.69 -12.06 -13.28
N GLY A 191 15.53 -12.68 -13.06
CA GLY A 191 15.38 -14.07 -12.62
C GLY A 191 14.93 -14.97 -13.75
#